data_AF-A0A0U5FT60-F1
#
_entry.id   AF-A0A0U5FT60-F1
#
_cell.length_a   1.000
_cell.length_b   1.000
_cell.length_c   1.000
_cell.angle_alpha   90.00
_cell.angle_beta   90.00
_cell.angle_gamma   90.00
#
_symmetry.space_group_name_H-M   'P 1'
#
loop_
_entity.id
_entity.type
_entity.pdbx_description
1 polymer ?
#
loop_
_entity_poly.entity_id
_entity_poly.type
_entity_poly.pdbx_seq_one_letter_code
_entity_poly.pdbx_strand_id
1 'polypeptide(L)'
;MVYILGLNFTESILVKKALQSFFGIAALSDMKIENDLRRQVLDDIKRLRETGTTRGRRHALGLPVRGQRTRTQIKTAIKLNRVDRRL
;
A
#
# COMPACT_ATOMS: atom_id res chain seq x y z
N MET A 1 14.97 31.11 21.57
CA MET A 1 14.64 30.42 22.83
C MET A 1 13.50 31.19 23.46
N VAL A 2 12.30 30.61 23.48
CA VAL A 2 11.13 31.26 24.07
C VAL A 2 10.91 30.68 25.46
N TYR A 3 10.71 31.56 26.44
CA TYR A 3 10.38 31.20 27.80
C TYR A 3 8.87 31.34 28.03
N ILE A 4 8.21 30.24 28.42
CA ILE A 4 6.80 30.22 28.83
C ILE A 4 6.73 29.54 30.20
N LEU A 5 6.14 30.22 31.20
CA LEU A 5 5.99 29.71 32.57
C LEU A 5 7.30 29.20 33.21
N GLY A 6 8.46 29.79 32.85
CA GLY A 6 9.77 29.40 33.40
C GLY A 6 10.40 28.15 32.77
N LEU A 7 9.76 27.53 31.76
CA LEU A 7 10.35 26.44 30.99
C LEU A 7 10.93 27.00 29.68
N ASN A 8 12.19 26.63 29.41
CA ASN A 8 12.92 27.09 28.24
C ASN A 8 12.60 26.17 27.05
N PHE A 9 11.85 26.67 26.07
CA PHE A 9 11.49 25.91 24.87
C PHE A 9 12.44 26.27 23.72
N THR A 10 13.19 25.26 23.25
CA THR A 10 13.90 25.29 21.98
C THR A 10 12.87 25.42 20.85
N GLU A 11 12.76 26.60 20.25
CA GLU A 11 11.80 26.94 19.18
C GLU A 11 11.78 25.91 18.05
N SER A 12 12.94 25.32 17.72
CA SER A 12 13.08 24.32 16.66
C SER A 12 12.19 23.08 16.86
N ILE A 13 11.99 22.63 18.10
CA ILE A 13 11.17 21.45 18.39
C ILE A 13 9.68 21.78 18.29
N LEU A 14 9.28 22.95 18.80
CA LEU A 14 7.89 23.40 18.78
C LEU A 14 7.43 23.71 17.35
N VAL A 15 8.29 24.40 16.58
CA VAL A 15 8.05 24.71 15.16
C VAL A 15 7.97 23.44 14.34
N LYS A 16 8.85 22.45 14.56
CA LYS A 16 8.80 21.16 13.85
C LYS A 16 7.50 20.39 14.13
N LYS A 17 7.07 20.34 15.39
CA LYS A 17 5.78 19.72 15.78
C LYS A 17 4.59 20.46 15.18
N ALA A 18 4.57 21.80 15.24
CA ALA A 18 3.49 22.62 14.69
C ALA A 18 3.37 22.46 13.17
N LEU A 19 4.49 22.46 12.45
CA LEU A 19 4.51 22.23 11.01
C LEU A 19 4.05 20.80 10.68
N GLN A 20 4.49 19.78 11.41
CA GLN A 20 4.00 18.40 11.21
C GLN A 20 2.49 18.26 11.43
N SER A 21 1.92 18.93 12.44
CA SER A 21 0.48 18.93 12.67
C SER A 21 -0.28 19.73 11.61
N PHE A 22 0.26 20.87 11.18
CA PHE A 22 -0.38 21.75 10.20
C PHE A 22 -0.41 21.13 8.80
N PHE A 23 0.69 20.50 8.37
CA PHE A 23 0.75 19.82 7.08
C PHE A 23 0.14 18.41 7.09
N GLY A 24 -0.34 17.91 8.24
CA GLY A 24 -1.01 16.60 8.35
C GLY A 24 -0.13 15.39 7.98
N ILE A 25 1.18 15.58 7.82
CA ILE A 25 2.12 14.56 7.33
C ILE A 25 2.23 13.39 8.31
N ALA A 26 2.01 13.62 9.60
CA ALA A 26 2.10 12.60 10.64
C ALA A 26 1.09 11.45 10.48
N ALA A 27 -0.10 11.70 9.90
CA ALA A 27 -1.07 10.63 9.67
C ALA A 27 -0.72 9.77 8.45
N LEU A 28 -0.11 10.38 7.44
CA LEU A 28 0.28 9.71 6.20
C LEU A 28 1.58 8.93 6.34
N SER A 29 2.48 9.34 7.25
CA SER A 29 3.77 8.68 7.45
C SER A 29 3.65 7.23 7.94
N ASP A 30 2.58 6.91 8.69
CA ASP A 30 2.37 5.56 9.21
C ASP A 30 1.61 4.66 8.22
N MET A 31 1.05 5.23 7.15
CA MET A 31 0.33 4.48 6.13
C MET A 31 1.30 4.00 5.06
N LYS A 32 1.09 2.76 4.58
CA LYS A 32 1.80 2.28 3.38
C LYS A 32 1.13 2.87 2.15
N ILE A 33 1.83 3.76 1.47
CA ILE A 33 1.33 4.46 0.28
C ILE A 33 2.25 4.16 -0.91
N GLU A 34 1.72 4.33 -2.12
CA GLU A 34 2.44 4.24 -3.39
C GLU A 34 3.34 3.00 -3.52
N ASN A 35 4.67 3.19 -3.56
CA ASN A 35 5.63 2.15 -3.89
C ASN A 35 5.70 1.05 -2.84
N ASP A 36 5.53 1.39 -1.56
CA ASP A 36 5.57 0.39 -0.50
C ASP A 36 4.32 -0.49 -0.53
N LEU A 37 3.15 0.10 -0.80
CA LEU A 37 1.92 -0.66 -0.99
C LEU A 37 1.99 -1.53 -2.24
N ARG A 38 2.53 -1.01 -3.35
CA ARG A 38 2.72 -1.78 -4.60
C ARG A 38 3.60 -2.99 -4.39
N ARG A 39 4.75 -2.82 -3.72
CA ARG A 39 5.67 -3.92 -3.38
C ARG A 39 4.99 -4.97 -2.52
N GLN A 40 4.30 -4.54 -1.45
CA GLN A 40 3.57 -5.46 -0.57
C GLN A 40 2.54 -6.30 -1.33
N VAL A 41 1.75 -5.68 -2.22
CA VAL A 41 0.74 -6.41 -3.01
C VAL A 41 1.39 -7.42 -3.95
N LEU A 42 2.53 -7.08 -4.57
CA LEU A 42 3.26 -8.02 -5.42
C LEU A 42 3.80 -9.21 -4.62
N ASP A 43 4.36 -8.95 -3.44
CA ASP A 43 4.86 -9.99 -2.54
C ASP A 43 3.74 -10.92 -2.07
N ASP A 44 2.56 -10.37 -1.75
CA ASP A 44 1.39 -11.14 -1.38
C ASP A 44 0.92 -12.06 -2.51
N ILE A 45 0.88 -11.56 -3.75
CA ILE A 45 0.50 -12.37 -4.93
C ILE A 45 1.55 -13.45 -5.20
N LYS A 46 2.84 -13.12 -5.10
CA LYS A 46 3.95 -14.07 -5.28
C LYS A 46 3.85 -15.21 -4.26
N ARG A 47 3.67 -14.88 -2.99
CA ARG A 47 3.43 -15.85 -1.91
C ARG A 47 2.26 -16.77 -2.22
N LEU A 48 1.11 -16.23 -2.63
CA LEU A 48 -0.08 -17.04 -2.96
C LEU A 48 0.19 -18.05 -4.07
N ARG A 49 0.99 -17.68 -5.08
CA ARG A 49 1.39 -18.56 -6.19
C ARG A 49 2.34 -19.65 -5.72
N GLU A 50 3.37 -19.30 -4.96
CA GLU A 50 4.35 -20.25 -4.40
C GLU A 50 3.68 -21.28 -3.47
N THR A 51 2.73 -20.83 -2.64
CA THR A 51 1.94 -21.73 -1.78
C THR A 51 1.00 -22.66 -2.57
N GLY A 52 0.71 -22.37 -3.85
CA GLY A 52 -0.12 -23.24 -4.69
C GLY A 52 -1.61 -23.25 -4.37
N THR A 53 -2.10 -22.26 -3.63
CA THR A 53 -3.53 -22.07 -3.31
C THR A 53 -4.37 -21.89 -4.59
N THR A 54 -5.68 -22.13 -4.51
CA THR A 54 -6.60 -21.91 -5.65
C THR A 54 -6.51 -20.50 -6.21
N ARG A 55 -6.42 -19.49 -5.34
CA ARG A 55 -6.18 -18.09 -5.72
C ARG A 55 -4.85 -17.91 -6.44
N GLY A 56 -3.77 -18.49 -5.90
CA GLY A 56 -2.44 -18.48 -6.52
C GLY A 56 -2.44 -19.08 -7.92
N ARG A 57 -3.06 -20.25 -8.10
CA ARG A 57 -3.20 -20.88 -9.43
C ARG A 57 -3.99 -20.01 -10.39
N ARG A 58 -5.08 -19.36 -9.93
CA ARG A 58 -5.87 -18.42 -10.76
C ARG A 58 -5.04 -17.19 -11.16
N HIS A 59 -4.23 -16.65 -10.26
CA HIS A 59 -3.26 -15.58 -10.58
C HIS A 59 -2.22 -16.02 -11.61
N ALA A 60 -1.68 -17.24 -11.49
CA ALA A 60 -0.72 -17.77 -12.46
C ALA A 60 -1.34 -17.99 -13.86
N LEU A 61 -2.61 -18.37 -13.92
CA LEU A 61 -3.35 -18.62 -15.16
C LEU A 61 -4.04 -17.36 -15.75
N GLY A 62 -3.92 -16.20 -15.11
CA GLY A 62 -4.60 -14.97 -15.56
C GLY A 62 -6.13 -15.03 -15.46
N LEU A 63 -6.67 -15.88 -14.58
CA LEU A 63 -8.10 -16.10 -14.41
C LEU A 63 -8.68 -15.26 -13.25
N PRO A 64 -10.00 -15.04 -13.20
CA PRO A 64 -10.64 -14.39 -12.06
C PRO A 64 -10.46 -15.19 -10.77
N VAL A 65 -10.16 -14.49 -9.67
CA VAL A 65 -9.71 -15.08 -8.40
C VAL A 65 -10.84 -15.24 -7.39
N ARG A 66 -11.94 -14.49 -7.52
CA ARG A 66 -13.07 -14.49 -6.57
C ARG A 66 -14.28 -15.29 -7.09
N GLY A 67 -14.05 -16.28 -7.95
CA GLY A 67 -15.11 -17.17 -8.44
C GLY A 67 -15.99 -16.61 -9.56
N GLN A 68 -15.58 -15.54 -10.25
CA GLN A 68 -16.32 -15.04 -11.40
C GLN A 68 -16.35 -16.05 -12.55
N ARG A 69 -17.41 -15.99 -13.37
CA ARG A 69 -17.60 -16.87 -14.54
C ARG A 69 -16.53 -16.64 -15.59
N THR A 70 -15.82 -17.70 -15.97
CA THR A 70 -14.74 -17.66 -16.98
C THR A 70 -15.24 -17.76 -18.42
N ARG A 71 -16.47 -18.26 -18.64
CA ARG A 71 -17.03 -18.48 -19.99
C ARG A 71 -17.37 -17.19 -20.73
N THR A 72 -17.92 -16.18 -20.03
CA THR A 72 -18.50 -14.99 -20.66
C THR A 72 -17.83 -13.67 -20.26
N GLN A 73 -17.29 -13.57 -19.04
CA GLN A 73 -16.85 -12.29 -18.45
C GLN A 73 -15.43 -12.40 -17.88
N ILE A 74 -14.46 -12.60 -18.76
CA ILE A 74 -13.06 -12.91 -18.40
C ILE A 74 -12.04 -11.87 -18.90
N LYS A 75 -12.42 -11.00 -19.84
CA LYS A 75 -11.50 -10.10 -20.57
C LYS A 75 -10.61 -9.26 -19.64
N THR A 76 -11.20 -8.69 -18.58
CA THR A 76 -10.47 -7.84 -17.62
C THR A 76 -9.42 -8.63 -16.84
N ALA A 77 -9.73 -9.87 -16.42
CA ALA A 77 -8.78 -10.71 -15.71
C ALA A 77 -7.60 -11.11 -16.61
N ILE A 78 -7.86 -11.49 -17.86
CA ILE A 78 -6.78 -11.83 -18.81
C ILE A 78 -5.84 -10.63 -19.06
N LYS A 79 -6.40 -9.42 -19.13
CA LYS A 79 -5.61 -8.20 -19.35
C LYS A 79 -4.81 -7.80 -18.11
N LEU A 80 -5.43 -7.85 -16.93
CA LEU A 80 -4.92 -7.21 -15.72
C LEU A 80 -4.31 -8.18 -14.70
N ASN A 81 -4.72 -9.44 -14.68
CA ASN A 81 -4.21 -10.44 -13.75
C ASN A 81 -2.92 -11.07 -14.27
N ARG A 82 -1.90 -10.24 -14.52
CA ARG A 82 -0.57 -10.65 -14.95
C ARG A 82 0.41 -10.48 -13.81
N VAL A 83 1.49 -11.26 -13.85
CA VAL A 83 2.58 -11.21 -12.87
C VAL A 83 3.28 -9.85 -12.94
N ASP A 84 3.56 -9.40 -14.16
CA ASP A 84 4.26 -8.14 -14.43
C ASP A 84 3.28 -6.96 -14.54
N ARG A 85 2.15 -7.03 -13.83
CA ARG A 85 1.20 -5.92 -13.82
C ARG A 85 1.93 -4.71 -13.27
N ARG A 86 2.12 -3.69 -14.11
CA ARG A 86 2.52 -2.35 -13.65
C ARG A 86 1.40 -1.84 -12.73
N LEU A 87 1.61 -1.97 -11.43
CA LEU A 87 0.80 -1.38 -10.36
C LEU A 87 1.29 0.06 -10.12
#